data_AF-A0A5M9R8U1-F1
#
_entry.id   AF-A0A5M9R8U1-F1
#
_cell.length_a   1.000
_cell.length_b   1.000
_cell.length_c   1.000
_cell.angle_alpha   90.00
_cell.angle_beta   90.00
_cell.angle_gamma   90.00
#
_symmetry.space_group_name_H-M   'P 1'
#
loop_
_entity.id
_entity.type
_entity.pdbx_description
1 polymer ?
#
loop_
_entity_poly.entity_id
_entity_poly.type
_entity_poly.pdbx_seq_one_letter_code
_entity_poly.pdbx_strand_id
1 'polypeptide(L)'
;MNKLISYLFFFFAAIITPLSFAFTPEVVYRVDYRHPDVVFNSGFTPWGNNTELLPHIIGDTLRNRTDGLIGTTSNPRSAAQIAADVMPSDDDVAWLYEIVPNNNFYDVNSSLLNAAVTHNFTSAIATQSLNIYSRYSWQFEYVSRAAINSSQIIRAREIRWVNGQIEMHNTTVHENEHFVHTVPSVNSDYLVPTQSVDNLPVNFFGRYDDNPVGIYFGFDGCDNLLRKGPECKSVSYSVFTESVIKELNSKLLIVLKNY
;
A
#
# COMPACT_ATOMS: atom_id res chain seq x y z
N MET A 1 -37.10 -38.56 11.27
CA MET A 1 -36.33 -37.71 10.34
C MET A 1 -35.17 -38.56 9.80
N ASN A 2 -35.17 -38.89 8.51
CA ASN A 2 -34.25 -39.89 7.92
C ASN A 2 -32.81 -39.41 8.01
N LYS A 3 -31.91 -40.22 8.61
CA LYS A 3 -30.46 -39.94 8.71
C LYS A 3 -29.84 -39.60 7.35
N LEU A 4 -30.41 -40.14 6.26
CA LEU A 4 -30.05 -39.83 4.87
C LEU A 4 -30.19 -38.34 4.51
N ILE A 5 -31.22 -37.67 5.01
CA ILE A 5 -31.47 -36.23 4.77
C ILE A 5 -30.44 -35.39 5.54
N SER A 6 -30.07 -35.79 6.77
CA SER A 6 -29.00 -35.11 7.53
C SER A 6 -27.64 -35.23 6.85
N TYR A 7 -27.30 -36.39 6.27
CA TYR A 7 -26.03 -36.54 5.55
C TYR A 7 -26.01 -35.73 4.24
N LEU A 8 -27.14 -35.61 3.54
CA LEU A 8 -27.25 -34.76 2.35
C LEU A 8 -27.08 -33.26 2.66
N PHE A 9 -27.62 -32.80 3.79
CA PHE A 9 -27.43 -31.42 4.24
C PHE A 9 -25.97 -31.12 4.64
N PHE A 10 -25.28 -32.06 5.29
CA PHE A 10 -23.85 -31.91 5.59
C PHE A 10 -22.98 -31.91 4.34
N PHE A 11 -23.31 -32.74 3.34
CA PHE A 11 -22.56 -32.82 2.09
C PHE A 11 -22.74 -31.56 1.23
N PHE A 12 -23.96 -31.00 1.16
CA PHE A 12 -24.20 -29.72 0.48
C PHE A 12 -23.52 -28.55 1.19
N ALA A 13 -23.51 -28.50 2.53
CA ALA A 13 -22.84 -27.43 3.28
C ALA A 13 -21.31 -27.41 3.06
N ALA A 14 -20.69 -28.57 2.84
CA ALA A 14 -19.25 -28.68 2.59
C ALA A 14 -18.83 -28.31 1.15
N ILE A 15 -19.76 -28.30 0.18
CA ILE A 15 -19.45 -27.97 -1.24
C ILE A 15 -19.65 -26.46 -1.50
N ILE A 16 -20.41 -25.76 -0.67
CA ILE A 16 -20.73 -24.33 -0.85
C ILE A 16 -19.79 -23.42 -0.03
N THR A 17 -18.78 -23.95 0.66
CA THR A 17 -17.74 -23.07 1.24
C THR A 17 -16.95 -22.47 0.08
N PRO A 18 -17.03 -21.15 -0.19
CA PRO A 18 -16.16 -20.55 -1.18
C PRO A 18 -14.73 -20.79 -0.69
N LEU A 19 -13.92 -21.46 -1.52
CA LEU A 19 -12.48 -21.45 -1.36
C LEU A 19 -12.05 -19.98 -1.44
N SER A 20 -11.86 -19.36 -0.28
CA SER A 20 -11.23 -18.04 -0.19
C SER A 20 -9.77 -18.24 -0.54
N PHE A 21 -9.46 -18.15 -1.83
CA PHE A 21 -8.08 -18.08 -2.27
C PHE A 21 -7.57 -16.68 -1.92
N ALA A 22 -6.72 -16.60 -0.89
CA ALA A 22 -5.88 -15.42 -0.71
C ALA A 22 -5.02 -15.27 -1.97
N PHE A 23 -5.28 -14.23 -2.76
CA PHE A 23 -4.50 -13.96 -3.97
C PHE A 23 -3.13 -13.44 -3.55
N THR A 24 -2.11 -14.28 -3.69
CA THR A 24 -0.72 -13.86 -3.48
C THR A 24 -0.21 -13.19 -4.75
N PRO A 25 0.20 -11.92 -4.72
CA PRO A 25 0.76 -11.27 -5.90
C PRO A 25 2.08 -11.94 -6.30
N GLU A 26 2.25 -12.20 -7.60
CA GLU A 26 3.53 -12.74 -8.12
C GLU A 26 4.67 -11.74 -7.93
N VAL A 27 4.36 -10.45 -8.10
CA VAL A 27 5.26 -9.33 -7.90
C VAL A 27 4.55 -8.17 -7.24
N VAL A 28 5.31 -7.38 -6.49
CA VAL A 28 4.93 -6.06 -6.01
C VAL A 28 5.89 -5.02 -6.58
N TYR A 29 5.44 -3.78 -6.62
CA TYR A 29 6.12 -2.67 -7.27
C TYR A 29 6.48 -1.59 -6.25
N ARG A 30 7.66 -1.00 -6.42
CA ARG A 30 8.06 0.20 -5.69
C ARG A 30 8.72 1.19 -6.65
N VAL A 31 8.28 2.43 -6.59
CA VAL A 31 8.93 3.54 -7.30
C VAL A 31 10.07 4.05 -6.41
N ASP A 32 11.29 4.16 -6.94
CA ASP A 32 12.45 4.75 -6.23
C ASP A 32 13.27 5.68 -7.15
N TYR A 33 13.86 6.77 -6.64
CA TYR A 33 14.77 7.63 -7.40
C TYR A 33 16.20 7.10 -7.43
N ARG A 34 16.55 6.19 -6.52
CA ARG A 34 17.86 5.54 -6.53
C ARG A 34 18.00 4.70 -7.79
N HIS A 35 19.18 4.79 -8.41
CA HIS A 35 19.52 4.03 -9.61
C HIS A 35 19.57 2.52 -9.32
N PRO A 36 19.27 1.64 -10.30
CA PRO A 36 19.28 0.18 -10.14
C PRO A 36 20.60 -0.34 -9.57
N ASP A 37 21.75 0.18 -10.02
CA ASP A 37 23.06 -0.22 -9.50
C ASP A 37 23.19 -0.05 -7.97
N VAL A 38 22.49 0.92 -7.38
CA VAL A 38 22.49 1.10 -5.92
C VAL A 38 21.57 0.07 -5.28
N VAL A 39 20.32 -0.01 -5.77
CA VAL A 39 19.26 -0.80 -5.16
C VAL A 39 19.48 -2.31 -5.35
N PHE A 40 20.03 -2.73 -6.48
CA PHE A 40 20.40 -4.13 -6.74
C PHE A 40 21.56 -4.59 -5.85
N ASN A 41 22.38 -3.67 -5.34
CA ASN A 41 23.42 -4.02 -4.38
C ASN A 41 22.91 -4.03 -2.94
N SER A 42 22.12 -3.02 -2.53
CA SER A 42 21.75 -2.83 -1.12
C SER A 42 20.34 -3.29 -0.74
N GLY A 43 19.46 -3.51 -1.71
CA GLY A 43 18.03 -3.64 -1.48
C GLY A 43 17.39 -2.37 -0.91
N PHE A 44 16.25 -2.52 -0.24
CA PHE A 44 15.55 -1.46 0.48
C PHE A 44 15.63 -1.72 1.99
N THR A 45 16.05 -0.72 2.75
CA THR A 45 16.10 -0.77 4.22
C THR A 45 15.07 0.20 4.79
N PRO A 46 14.26 -0.20 5.80
CA PRO A 46 13.34 0.72 6.46
C PRO A 46 14.10 1.83 7.20
N TRP A 47 13.45 2.95 7.50
CA TRP A 47 14.10 4.05 8.22
C TRP A 47 14.33 3.77 9.70
N GLY A 48 13.46 2.95 10.31
CA GLY A 48 13.57 2.54 11.70
C GLY A 48 12.96 1.17 11.95
N ASN A 49 12.32 1.02 13.10
CA ASN A 49 11.79 -0.25 13.59
C ASN A 49 10.32 -0.15 14.05
N ASN A 50 9.66 0.99 13.88
CA ASN A 50 8.26 1.15 14.24
C ASN A 50 7.37 0.48 13.18
N THR A 51 6.71 -0.62 13.56
CA THR A 51 5.84 -1.39 12.65
C THR A 51 4.35 -1.16 12.90
N GLU A 52 3.97 -0.05 13.53
CA GLU A 52 2.57 0.29 13.75
C GLU A 52 1.89 0.71 12.44
N LEU A 53 0.82 -0.01 12.08
CA LEU A 53 0.16 0.13 10.77
C LEU A 53 -0.51 1.50 10.57
N LEU A 54 -1.31 1.98 11.54
CA LEU A 54 -2.01 3.25 11.36
C LEU A 54 -1.04 4.44 11.28
N PRO A 55 -0.04 4.58 12.20
CA PRO A 55 1.01 5.60 12.10
C PRO A 55 1.80 5.56 10.80
N HIS A 56 2.09 4.38 10.25
CA HIS A 56 2.71 4.23 8.93
C HIS A 56 1.86 4.85 7.83
N ILE A 57 0.58 4.46 7.74
CA ILE A 57 -0.28 4.89 6.64
C ILE A 57 -0.58 6.39 6.67
N ILE A 58 -0.74 6.97 7.87
CA ILE A 58 -0.90 8.44 7.99
C ILE A 58 0.42 9.19 7.84
N GLY A 59 1.53 8.47 7.77
CA GLY A 59 2.87 9.00 7.57
C GLY A 59 3.53 9.66 8.78
N ASP A 60 3.05 9.36 9.99
CA ASP A 60 3.63 9.91 11.22
C ASP A 60 5.06 9.39 11.47
N THR A 61 5.28 8.10 11.25
CA THR A 61 6.56 7.41 11.49
C THR A 61 7.67 7.88 10.54
N LEU A 62 7.29 8.34 9.35
CA LEU A 62 8.17 8.82 8.29
C LEU A 62 8.78 10.19 8.63
N ARG A 63 8.02 11.10 9.25
CA ARG A 63 8.52 12.43 9.69
C ARG A 63 9.69 12.33 10.65
N ASN A 64 9.67 11.33 11.53
CA ASN A 64 10.73 11.11 12.51
C ASN A 64 11.73 10.03 12.07
N ARG A 65 11.63 9.54 10.81
CA ARG A 65 12.46 8.45 10.28
C ARG A 65 12.51 7.22 11.18
N THR A 66 11.36 6.87 11.78
CA THR A 66 11.20 5.70 12.67
C THR A 66 10.51 4.53 11.98
N ASP A 67 10.02 4.73 10.76
CA ASP A 67 9.20 3.76 10.05
C ASP A 67 9.94 2.45 9.77
N GLY A 68 9.41 1.36 10.30
CA GLY A 68 9.90 -0.01 10.13
C GLY A 68 9.28 -0.74 8.95
N LEU A 69 8.37 -0.10 8.21
CA LEU A 69 7.64 -0.69 7.10
C LEU A 69 8.08 -0.08 5.77
N ILE A 70 8.17 -0.91 4.73
CA ILE A 70 8.46 -0.46 3.36
C ILE A 70 7.21 -0.69 2.51
N GLY A 71 6.56 0.40 2.10
CA GLY A 71 5.40 0.37 1.23
C GLY A 71 5.75 -0.05 -0.21
N THR A 72 4.95 -0.96 -0.74
CA THR A 72 4.96 -1.43 -2.13
C THR A 72 3.51 -1.55 -2.61
N THR A 73 3.26 -1.61 -3.91
CA THR A 73 1.91 -1.84 -4.45
C THR A 73 1.87 -3.11 -5.28
N SER A 74 0.80 -3.89 -5.19
CA SER A 74 0.61 -5.06 -6.08
C SER A 74 -0.04 -4.69 -7.41
N ASN A 75 -0.40 -3.41 -7.63
CA ASN A 75 -1.13 -2.97 -8.80
C ASN A 75 -0.26 -2.03 -9.67
N PRO A 76 0.06 -2.40 -10.92
CA PRO A 76 0.91 -1.58 -11.78
C PRO A 76 0.24 -0.25 -12.18
N ARG A 77 -1.10 -0.17 -12.23
CA ARG A 77 -1.78 1.11 -12.48
C ARG A 77 -1.67 2.04 -11.28
N SER A 78 -1.80 1.50 -10.07
CA SER A 78 -1.56 2.27 -8.85
C SER A 78 -0.10 2.72 -8.78
N ALA A 79 0.86 1.90 -9.20
CA ALA A 79 2.26 2.31 -9.31
C ALA A 79 2.46 3.52 -10.25
N ALA A 80 1.77 3.55 -11.40
CA ALA A 80 1.81 4.69 -12.32
C ALA A 80 1.23 5.98 -11.71
N GLN A 81 0.08 5.87 -11.02
CA GLN A 81 -0.54 7.00 -10.33
C GLN A 81 0.35 7.50 -9.19
N ILE A 82 0.89 6.59 -8.38
CA ILE A 82 1.86 6.90 -7.32
C ILE A 82 3.05 7.65 -7.92
N ALA A 83 3.64 7.14 -9.01
CA ALA A 83 4.73 7.80 -9.72
C ALA A 83 4.36 9.23 -10.16
N ALA A 84 3.17 9.42 -10.72
CA ALA A 84 2.69 10.73 -11.15
C ALA A 84 2.60 11.73 -9.99
N ASP A 85 2.19 11.28 -8.80
CA ASP A 85 2.09 12.14 -7.61
C ASP A 85 3.43 12.38 -6.90
N VAL A 86 4.40 11.46 -7.04
CA VAL A 86 5.72 11.58 -6.42
C VAL A 86 6.81 12.15 -7.34
N MET A 87 6.55 12.25 -8.65
CA MET A 87 7.44 12.84 -9.65
C MET A 87 6.90 14.20 -10.12
N PRO A 88 7.18 15.31 -9.42
CA PRO A 88 6.57 16.61 -9.67
C PRO A 88 6.98 17.29 -10.98
N SER A 89 8.05 16.84 -11.65
CA SER A 89 8.56 17.48 -12.87
C SER A 89 8.63 16.51 -14.05
N ASP A 90 8.36 16.99 -15.26
CA ASP A 90 8.44 16.19 -16.49
C ASP A 90 9.87 15.68 -16.77
N ASP A 91 10.87 16.41 -16.27
CA ASP A 91 12.29 16.04 -16.36
C ASP A 91 12.73 15.00 -15.31
N ASP A 92 11.85 14.63 -14.36
CA ASP A 92 12.18 13.66 -13.34
C ASP A 92 12.33 12.26 -13.94
N VAL A 93 13.34 11.56 -13.47
CA VAL A 93 13.58 10.15 -13.79
C VAL A 93 13.53 9.36 -12.50
N ALA A 94 12.64 8.37 -12.44
CA ALA A 94 12.57 7.41 -11.35
C ALA A 94 12.65 5.98 -11.91
N TRP A 95 12.61 5.01 -11.01
CA TRP A 95 12.73 3.60 -11.33
C TRP A 95 11.59 2.82 -10.69
N LEU A 96 10.88 2.04 -11.50
CA LEU A 96 9.90 1.07 -11.04
C LEU A 96 10.61 -0.27 -10.82
N TYR A 97 10.71 -0.68 -9.55
CA TYR A 97 11.29 -1.95 -9.16
C TYR A 97 10.22 -3.04 -9.09
N GLU A 98 10.49 -4.18 -9.73
CA GLU A 98 9.67 -5.39 -9.63
C GLU A 98 10.29 -6.32 -8.57
N ILE A 99 9.49 -6.67 -7.55
CA ILE A 99 9.96 -7.35 -6.35
C ILE A 99 9.12 -8.60 -6.14
N VAL A 100 9.76 -9.75 -5.94
CA VAL A 100 9.07 -10.97 -5.49
C VAL A 100 8.83 -10.88 -3.98
N PRO A 101 7.55 -10.82 -3.53
CA PRO A 101 7.25 -10.77 -2.11
C PRO A 101 7.56 -12.12 -1.44
N ASN A 102 7.81 -12.07 -0.13
CA ASN A 102 7.92 -13.24 0.74
C ASN A 102 7.05 -13.07 2.00
N ASN A 103 7.10 -14.01 2.94
CA ASN A 103 6.33 -13.98 4.19
C ASN A 103 6.55 -12.76 5.11
N ASN A 104 7.45 -11.83 4.78
CA ASN A 104 7.57 -10.54 5.49
C ASN A 104 6.66 -9.44 4.92
N PHE A 105 5.96 -9.70 3.81
CA PHE A 105 5.01 -8.79 3.19
C PHE A 105 3.60 -9.02 3.73
N TYR A 106 2.90 -7.95 4.09
CA TYR A 106 1.55 -7.97 4.62
C TYR A 106 0.61 -7.16 3.72
N ASP A 107 -0.57 -7.69 3.44
CA ASP A 107 -1.63 -6.97 2.75
C ASP A 107 -2.25 -5.93 3.69
N VAL A 108 -2.08 -4.65 3.34
CA VAL A 108 -2.57 -3.53 4.15
C VAL A 108 -4.09 -3.45 4.14
N ASN A 109 -4.73 -3.65 2.99
CA ASN A 109 -6.18 -3.59 2.86
C ASN A 109 -6.85 -4.66 3.72
N SER A 110 -6.35 -5.89 3.61
CA SER A 110 -6.84 -7.02 4.39
C SER A 110 -6.61 -6.79 5.90
N SER A 111 -5.47 -6.20 6.28
CA SER A 111 -5.16 -5.87 7.68
C SER A 111 -6.08 -4.80 8.26
N LEU A 112 -6.34 -3.73 7.51
CA LEU A 112 -7.26 -2.65 7.91
C LEU A 112 -8.70 -3.13 8.04
N LEU A 113 -9.18 -3.92 7.07
CA LEU A 113 -10.53 -4.48 7.13
C LEU A 113 -10.69 -5.42 8.31
N ASN A 114 -9.71 -6.29 8.57
CA ASN A 114 -9.71 -7.15 9.74
C ASN A 114 -9.82 -6.34 11.04
N ALA A 115 -9.05 -5.26 11.17
CA ALA A 115 -9.10 -4.37 12.33
C ALA A 115 -10.44 -3.63 12.46
N ALA A 116 -11.09 -3.30 11.34
CA ALA A 116 -12.39 -2.62 11.32
C ALA A 116 -13.56 -3.52 11.73
N VAL A 117 -13.53 -4.82 11.39
CA VAL A 117 -14.68 -5.73 11.59
C VAL A 117 -14.54 -6.65 12.80
N THR A 118 -13.31 -6.84 13.30
CA THR A 118 -13.07 -7.74 14.44
C THR A 118 -13.38 -7.05 15.77
N HIS A 119 -14.20 -7.70 16.61
CA HIS A 119 -14.67 -7.14 17.88
C HIS A 119 -13.61 -7.03 19.00
N ASN A 120 -12.36 -7.43 18.73
CA ASN A 120 -11.27 -7.37 19.72
C ASN A 120 -10.49 -6.05 19.67
N PHE A 121 -10.82 -5.14 18.75
CA PHE A 121 -10.20 -3.82 18.65
C PHE A 121 -11.04 -2.76 19.36
N THR A 122 -10.37 -1.70 19.82
CA THR A 122 -11.08 -0.52 20.35
C THR A 122 -11.88 0.14 19.23
N SER A 123 -12.98 0.82 19.57
CA SER A 123 -13.79 1.55 18.59
C SER A 123 -12.96 2.57 17.81
N ALA A 124 -11.98 3.21 18.45
CA ALA A 124 -11.06 4.12 17.79
C ALA A 124 -10.27 3.41 16.68
N ILE A 125 -9.57 2.32 16.98
CA ILE A 125 -8.78 1.57 15.98
C ILE A 125 -9.69 1.04 14.86
N ALA A 126 -10.86 0.50 15.19
CA ALA A 126 -11.78 -0.05 14.20
C ALA A 126 -12.29 1.03 13.23
N THR A 127 -12.77 2.17 13.75
CA THR A 127 -13.25 3.29 12.92
C THR A 127 -12.12 3.90 12.10
N GLN A 128 -10.94 4.09 12.69
CA GLN A 128 -9.80 4.66 11.99
C GLN A 128 -9.32 3.76 10.86
N SER A 129 -9.29 2.45 11.09
CA SER A 129 -8.91 1.46 10.06
C SER A 129 -9.88 1.50 8.88
N LEU A 130 -11.19 1.63 9.14
CA LEU A 130 -12.20 1.76 8.09
C LEU A 130 -12.06 3.07 7.30
N ASN A 131 -11.79 4.20 7.98
CA ASN A 131 -11.60 5.48 7.31
C ASN A 131 -10.35 5.47 6.40
N ILE A 132 -9.25 4.92 6.93
CA ILE A 132 -7.99 4.76 6.20
C ILE A 132 -8.17 3.82 5.01
N TYR A 133 -8.80 2.66 5.19
CA TYR A 133 -9.14 1.75 4.11
C TYR A 133 -9.96 2.45 3.01
N SER A 134 -10.99 3.19 3.42
CA SER A 134 -11.88 3.88 2.48
C SER A 134 -11.14 4.89 1.59
N ARG A 135 -10.08 5.53 2.11
CA ARG A 135 -9.30 6.52 1.35
C ARG A 135 -8.11 5.94 0.61
N TYR A 136 -7.42 4.95 1.18
CA TYR A 136 -6.12 4.49 0.68
C TYR A 136 -6.14 3.10 0.03
N SER A 137 -7.28 2.40 0.05
CA SER A 137 -7.34 1.02 -0.51
C SER A 137 -7.01 0.91 -1.99
N TRP A 138 -7.19 2.00 -2.76
CA TRP A 138 -6.83 2.07 -4.17
C TRP A 138 -5.32 1.89 -4.43
N GLN A 139 -4.47 2.08 -3.42
CA GLN A 139 -3.03 1.91 -3.55
C GLN A 139 -2.61 0.43 -3.59
N PHE A 140 -3.51 -0.51 -3.25
CA PHE A 140 -3.24 -1.96 -3.19
C PHE A 140 -1.91 -2.27 -2.48
N GLU A 141 -1.72 -1.62 -1.34
CA GLU A 141 -0.44 -1.63 -0.65
C GLU A 141 -0.13 -3.00 -0.02
N TYR A 142 1.10 -3.44 -0.24
CA TYR A 142 1.76 -4.47 0.54
C TYR A 142 2.95 -3.84 1.27
N VAL A 143 3.04 -4.04 2.57
CA VAL A 143 4.16 -3.53 3.38
C VAL A 143 5.12 -4.65 3.74
N SER A 144 6.42 -4.44 3.53
CA SER A 144 7.44 -5.33 4.10
C SER A 144 7.78 -4.89 5.52
N ARG A 145 7.70 -5.81 6.49
CA ARG A 145 8.10 -5.58 7.91
C ARG A 145 9.61 -5.70 8.14
N ALA A 146 10.38 -5.91 7.08
CA ALA A 146 11.82 -6.04 7.10
C ALA A 146 12.44 -5.38 5.87
N ALA A 147 13.77 -5.33 5.82
CA ALA A 147 14.48 -4.97 4.60
C ALA A 147 14.04 -5.88 3.43
N ILE A 148 13.89 -5.29 2.26
CA ILE A 148 13.69 -6.02 1.00
C ILE A 148 15.08 -6.28 0.44
N ASN A 149 15.52 -7.52 0.44
CA ASN A 149 16.86 -7.88 0.00
C ASN A 149 16.99 -7.74 -1.52
N SER A 150 18.19 -7.43 -2.00
CA SER A 150 18.47 -7.39 -3.44
C SER A 150 18.07 -8.68 -4.16
N SER A 151 18.23 -9.83 -3.51
CA SER A 151 17.85 -11.13 -4.07
C SER A 151 16.36 -11.28 -4.37
N GLN A 152 15.50 -10.39 -3.85
CA GLN A 152 14.06 -10.37 -4.12
C GLN A 152 13.70 -9.47 -5.30
N ILE A 153 14.61 -8.60 -5.74
CA ILE A 153 14.35 -7.60 -6.77
C ILE A 153 14.68 -8.22 -8.11
N ILE A 154 13.70 -8.37 -8.99
CA ILE A 154 13.89 -9.00 -10.30
C ILE A 154 14.64 -8.05 -11.22
N ARG A 155 14.12 -6.84 -11.33
CA ARG A 155 14.56 -5.82 -12.29
C ARG A 155 14.03 -4.46 -11.89
N ALA A 156 14.53 -3.47 -12.60
CA ALA A 156 14.11 -2.09 -12.48
C ALA A 156 13.90 -1.52 -13.88
N ARG A 157 12.84 -0.73 -14.01
CA ARG A 157 12.53 -0.05 -15.24
C ARG A 157 12.52 1.44 -15.02
N GLU A 158 13.18 2.15 -15.91
CA GLU A 158 13.13 3.60 -15.90
C GLU A 158 11.69 4.09 -16.15
N ILE A 159 11.22 5.08 -15.41
CA ILE A 159 9.93 5.72 -15.66
C ILE A 159 10.12 7.22 -15.78
N ARG A 160 9.38 7.83 -16.72
CA ARG A 160 9.45 9.25 -17.07
C ARG A 160 8.08 9.76 -17.45
N TRP A 161 7.90 11.08 -17.41
CA TRP A 161 6.76 11.73 -18.03
C TRP A 161 6.90 11.75 -19.55
N VAL A 162 5.87 11.30 -20.25
CA VAL A 162 5.76 11.37 -21.70
C VAL A 162 4.34 11.79 -22.04
N ASN A 163 4.19 12.96 -22.68
CA ASN A 163 2.90 13.55 -23.06
C ASN A 163 1.92 13.68 -21.87
N GLY A 164 2.42 14.06 -20.69
CA GLY A 164 1.60 14.27 -19.49
C GLY A 164 1.08 12.99 -18.84
N GLN A 165 1.74 11.84 -19.07
CA GLN A 165 1.49 10.57 -18.39
C GLN A 165 2.82 9.89 -18.03
N ILE A 166 2.81 9.03 -17.01
CA ILE A 166 3.98 8.19 -16.68
C ILE A 166 4.07 7.04 -17.70
N GLU A 167 5.18 6.97 -18.43
CA GLU A 167 5.47 5.86 -19.33
C GLU A 167 6.29 4.76 -18.62
N MET A 168 5.80 3.52 -18.68
CA MET A 168 6.40 2.35 -18.03
C MET A 168 6.61 1.15 -18.97
N HIS A 169 6.36 1.26 -20.27
CA HIS A 169 6.43 0.09 -21.17
C HIS A 169 7.60 0.13 -22.15
N ASN A 170 7.93 1.30 -22.70
CA ASN A 170 8.97 1.46 -23.72
C ASN A 170 10.23 2.15 -23.19
N THR A 171 10.58 1.88 -21.95
CA THR A 171 11.73 2.48 -21.26
C THR A 171 12.83 1.46 -20.98
N THR A 172 14.01 1.95 -20.63
CA THR A 172 15.18 1.12 -20.30
C THR A 172 14.88 0.17 -19.14
N VAL A 173 15.28 -1.09 -19.28
CA VAL A 173 15.16 -2.13 -18.24
C VAL A 173 16.55 -2.57 -17.82
N HIS A 174 16.76 -2.65 -16.52
CA HIS A 174 17.95 -3.21 -15.90
C HIS A 174 17.55 -4.49 -15.18
N GLU A 175 18.13 -5.62 -15.58
CA GLU A 175 17.95 -6.90 -14.91
C GLU A 175 18.91 -6.98 -13.71
N ASN A 176 18.46 -7.57 -12.61
CA ASN A 176 19.27 -7.71 -11.41
C ASN A 176 20.03 -9.05 -11.41
N GLU A 177 21.35 -9.01 -11.53
CA GLU A 177 22.20 -10.21 -11.46
C GLU A 177 22.19 -10.89 -10.08
N HIS A 178 21.80 -10.16 -9.02
CA HIS A 178 21.70 -10.69 -7.67
C HIS A 178 20.35 -11.36 -7.38
N PHE A 179 19.38 -11.29 -8.30
CA PHE A 179 18.06 -11.90 -8.14
C PHE A 179 18.17 -13.42 -7.94
N VAL A 180 17.43 -13.94 -6.95
CA VAL A 180 17.29 -15.37 -6.71
C VAL A 180 15.83 -15.75 -6.92
N HIS A 181 15.57 -16.64 -7.87
CA HIS A 181 14.21 -17.08 -8.16
C HIS A 181 13.59 -17.80 -6.95
N THR A 182 12.55 -17.22 -6.38
CA THR A 182 11.76 -17.78 -5.28
C THR A 182 10.28 -17.85 -5.65
N VAL A 183 9.54 -18.77 -5.02
CA VAL A 183 8.08 -18.80 -5.15
C VAL A 183 7.53 -17.58 -4.39
N PRO A 184 6.71 -16.73 -5.03
CA PRO A 184 6.08 -15.59 -4.37
C PRO A 184 5.25 -16.06 -3.17
N SER A 185 5.39 -15.35 -2.06
CA SER A 185 4.60 -15.59 -0.85
C SER A 185 4.35 -14.28 -0.12
N VAL A 186 3.30 -14.24 0.69
CA VAL A 186 2.99 -13.13 1.59
C VAL A 186 2.58 -13.71 2.93
N ASN A 187 2.69 -12.92 3.99
CA ASN A 187 2.20 -13.33 5.28
C ASN A 187 0.68 -13.56 5.22
N SER A 188 0.21 -14.70 5.72
CA SER A 188 -1.21 -15.02 5.78
C SER A 188 -1.92 -14.33 6.94
N ASP A 189 -1.17 -13.84 7.92
CA ASP A 189 -1.69 -13.08 9.06
C ASP A 189 -1.85 -11.60 8.71
N TYR A 190 -2.62 -10.90 9.55
CA TYR A 190 -2.81 -9.45 9.44
C TYR A 190 -1.73 -8.69 10.21
N LEU A 191 -1.32 -7.55 9.68
CA LEU A 191 -0.55 -6.59 10.45
C LEU A 191 -1.49 -5.86 11.41
N VAL A 192 -1.50 -6.29 12.66
CA VAL A 192 -2.44 -5.84 13.69
C VAL A 192 -2.08 -4.43 14.18
N PRO A 193 -2.94 -3.40 13.97
CA PRO A 193 -2.71 -2.08 14.54
C PRO A 193 -2.93 -2.10 16.06
N THR A 194 -2.03 -1.48 16.83
CA THR A 194 -2.18 -1.37 18.29
C THR A 194 -2.28 0.07 18.78
N GLN A 195 -1.86 1.03 17.94
CA GLN A 195 -1.90 2.46 18.23
C GLN A 195 -2.97 3.20 17.42
N SER A 196 -3.78 4.04 18.08
CA SER A 196 -4.69 4.98 17.42
C SER A 196 -4.01 6.30 17.03
N VAL A 197 -4.59 7.04 16.09
CA VAL A 197 -3.94 8.21 15.46
C VAL A 197 -4.78 9.50 15.54
N ASP A 198 -5.70 9.60 16.51
CA ASP A 198 -6.72 10.67 16.61
C ASP A 198 -6.15 12.10 16.58
N ASN A 199 -4.95 12.29 17.13
CA ASN A 199 -4.30 13.60 17.30
C ASN A 199 -3.15 13.84 16.33
N LEU A 200 -2.98 12.97 15.34
CA LEU A 200 -1.86 13.05 14.40
C LEU A 200 -2.31 13.59 13.05
N PRO A 201 -1.46 14.36 12.34
CA PRO A 201 -1.77 14.79 11.00
C PRO A 201 -1.73 13.60 10.03
N VAL A 202 -2.62 13.61 9.04
CA VAL A 202 -2.55 12.68 7.90
C VAL A 202 -1.73 13.34 6.80
N ASN A 203 -0.59 12.75 6.47
CA ASN A 203 0.36 13.26 5.49
C ASN A 203 0.21 12.53 4.16
N PHE A 204 0.25 13.27 3.05
CA PHE A 204 0.02 12.72 1.71
C PHE A 204 0.70 13.54 0.61
N PHE A 205 0.88 12.91 -0.56
CA PHE A 205 1.21 13.54 -1.83
C PHE A 205 -0.03 13.66 -2.73
N GLY A 206 0.08 14.46 -3.79
CA GLY A 206 -1.00 14.66 -4.76
C GLY A 206 -2.09 15.60 -4.25
N ARG A 207 -3.34 15.29 -4.62
CA ARG A 207 -4.52 16.09 -4.25
C ARG A 207 -5.34 15.34 -3.20
N TYR A 208 -5.71 16.06 -2.14
CA TYR A 208 -6.41 15.46 -1.01
C TYR A 208 -7.75 14.81 -1.38
N ASP A 209 -8.51 15.46 -2.27
CA ASP A 209 -9.85 15.04 -2.68
C ASP A 209 -9.85 14.08 -3.89
N ASP A 210 -8.68 13.70 -4.40
CA ASP A 210 -8.53 12.93 -5.63
C ASP A 210 -7.42 11.89 -5.45
N ASN A 211 -7.74 10.80 -4.75
CA ASN A 211 -6.85 9.66 -4.49
C ASN A 211 -5.46 10.09 -3.96
N PRO A 212 -5.37 10.63 -2.74
CA PRO A 212 -4.09 11.02 -2.15
C PRO A 212 -3.15 9.81 -2.05
N VAL A 213 -1.86 10.06 -2.27
CA VAL A 213 -0.80 9.07 -2.16
C VAL A 213 -0.17 9.14 -0.76
N GLY A 214 0.00 7.99 -0.11
CA GLY A 214 0.64 7.94 1.20
C GLY A 214 2.12 8.32 1.09
N ILE A 215 2.63 9.11 2.03
CA ILE A 215 4.02 9.58 1.93
C ILE A 215 5.08 8.48 2.12
N TYR A 216 4.70 7.27 2.53
CA TYR A 216 5.56 6.07 2.59
C TYR A 216 5.97 5.55 1.20
N PHE A 217 5.28 5.97 0.16
CA PHE A 217 5.72 5.79 -1.23
C PHE A 217 6.77 6.82 -1.66
N GLY A 218 7.02 7.86 -0.85
CA GLY A 218 8.06 8.84 -1.10
C GLY A 218 9.47 8.32 -0.84
N PHE A 219 10.44 8.97 -1.46
CA PHE A 219 11.85 8.55 -1.46
C PHE A 219 12.61 8.95 -0.19
N ASP A 220 12.37 10.16 0.30
CA ASP A 220 12.98 10.76 1.51
C ASP A 220 11.92 11.22 2.54
N GLY A 221 10.67 10.75 2.37
CA GLY A 221 9.53 11.23 3.14
C GLY A 221 9.20 12.68 2.78
N CYS A 222 9.02 13.54 3.79
CA CYS A 222 8.71 14.95 3.60
C CYS A 222 9.96 15.86 3.61
N ASP A 223 11.14 15.32 3.91
CA ASP A 223 12.39 16.08 4.04
C ASP A 223 13.13 16.17 2.69
N ASN A 224 12.56 16.95 1.76
CA ASN A 224 13.23 17.31 0.50
C ASN A 224 14.30 18.39 0.72
N LEU A 225 15.33 18.10 1.53
CA LEU A 225 16.38 19.07 1.86
C LEU A 225 17.30 19.41 0.68
N LEU A 226 17.29 18.64 -0.42
CA LEU A 226 18.27 18.77 -1.51
C LEU A 226 17.71 18.71 -2.95
N ARG A 227 16.41 18.41 -3.17
CA ARG A 227 15.77 18.38 -4.50
C ARG A 227 14.37 18.99 -4.44
N LYS A 228 13.88 19.53 -5.58
CA LYS A 228 12.46 19.84 -5.79
C LYS A 228 11.64 18.53 -5.87
N GLY A 229 11.54 17.76 -4.79
CA GLY A 229 10.64 16.61 -4.77
C GLY A 229 9.20 17.02 -4.46
N PRO A 230 8.27 16.06 -4.40
CA PRO A 230 6.84 16.33 -4.26
C PRO A 230 6.53 17.06 -2.95
N GLU A 231 5.60 18.01 -3.01
CA GLU A 231 5.14 18.74 -1.82
C GLU A 231 4.37 17.78 -0.91
N CYS A 232 4.94 17.49 0.25
CA CYS A 232 4.26 16.76 1.31
C CYS A 232 3.21 17.68 1.97
N LYS A 233 1.94 17.28 1.88
CA LYS A 233 0.79 18.00 2.43
C LYS A 233 0.29 17.28 3.67
N SER A 234 -0.44 18.01 4.51
CA SER A 234 -1.07 17.42 5.68
C SER A 234 -2.43 18.04 5.99
N VAL A 235 -3.30 17.24 6.60
CA VAL A 235 -4.56 17.67 7.21
C VAL A 235 -4.69 17.08 8.60
N SER A 236 -5.49 17.67 9.48
CA SER A 236 -5.82 17.03 10.76
C SER A 236 -6.61 15.75 10.54
N TYR A 237 -6.51 14.79 11.47
CA TYR A 237 -7.29 13.55 11.40
C TYR A 237 -8.81 13.81 11.38
N SER A 238 -9.28 14.88 12.03
CA SER A 238 -10.69 15.29 12.02
C SER A 238 -11.16 15.69 10.62
N VAL A 239 -10.40 16.56 9.93
CA VAL A 239 -10.67 16.96 8.54
C VAL A 239 -10.61 15.74 7.62
N PHE A 240 -9.68 14.82 7.91
CA PHE A 240 -9.59 13.57 7.17
C PHE A 240 -10.88 12.76 7.25
N THR A 241 -11.35 12.52 8.47
CA THR A 241 -12.58 11.77 8.75
C THR A 241 -13.81 12.43 8.13
N GLU A 242 -13.96 13.75 8.26
CA GLU A 242 -15.07 14.50 7.65
C GLU A 242 -15.14 14.30 6.13
N SER A 243 -13.98 14.31 5.46
CA SER A 243 -13.93 14.13 4.01
C SER A 243 -14.32 12.71 3.58
N VAL A 244 -13.94 11.68 4.35
CA VAL A 244 -14.29 10.28 4.08
C VAL A 244 -15.81 10.12 4.24
N ILE A 245 -16.39 10.66 5.30
CA ILE A 245 -17.83 10.62 5.54
C ILE A 245 -18.58 11.32 4.39
N LYS A 246 -18.12 12.49 3.96
CA LYS A 246 -18.71 13.23 2.83
C LYS A 246 -18.69 12.42 1.53
N GLU A 247 -17.58 11.74 1.24
CA GLU A 247 -17.42 10.91 0.05
C GLU A 247 -18.31 9.66 0.08
N LEU A 248 -18.39 8.98 1.22
CA LEU A 248 -19.27 7.82 1.37
C LEU A 248 -20.75 8.21 1.24
N ASN A 249 -21.15 9.34 1.83
CA ASN A 249 -22.50 9.86 1.71
C ASN A 249 -22.85 10.25 0.25
N SER A 250 -21.90 10.82 -0.50
CA SER A 250 -22.14 11.17 -1.91
C SER A 250 -22.33 9.93 -2.78
N LYS A 251 -21.54 8.88 -2.54
CA LYS A 251 -21.69 7.57 -3.22
C LYS A 251 -23.03 6.93 -2.90
N LEU A 252 -23.45 6.93 -1.63
CA LEU A 252 -24.76 6.40 -1.21
C LEU A 252 -25.92 7.14 -1.88
N LEU A 253 -25.86 8.48 -1.94
CA LEU A 253 -26.90 9.28 -2.61
C LEU A 253 -27.00 9.00 -4.11
N ILE A 254 -25.89 8.70 -4.79
CA ILE A 254 -25.91 8.29 -6.20
C ILE A 254 -26.59 6.94 -6.36
N VAL A 255 -26.26 5.97 -5.51
CA VAL A 255 -26.87 4.64 -5.51
C VAL A 255 -28.38 4.75 -5.31
N LEU A 256 -28.83 5.51 -4.30
CA LEU A 256 -30.26 5.69 -4.01
C LEU A 256 -31.03 6.46 -5.10
N LYS A 257 -30.37 7.25 -5.95
CA LYS A 257 -31.01 7.93 -7.10
C LYS A 257 -31.14 7.04 -8.33
N ASN A 258 -30.41 5.93 -8.38
CA ASN A 258 -30.42 4.98 -9.49
C ASN A 258 -31.31 3.76 -9.22
N TYR A 259 -32.06 3.77 -8.11
CA TYR A 259 -33.13 2.83 -7.75
C TYR A 259 -34.47 3.57 -7.67
#